data_AF-A0A1H2LB80-F1
#
_entry.id   AF-A0A1H2LB80-F1
#
_cell.length_a   1.000
_cell.length_b   1.000
_cell.length_c   1.000
_cell.angle_alpha   90.00
_cell.angle_beta   90.00
_cell.angle_gamma   90.00
#
_symmetry.space_group_name_H-M   'P 1'
#
loop_
_entity.id
_entity.type
_entity.pdbx_description
1 polymer ?
#
loop_
_entity_poly.entity_id
_entity_poly.type
_entity_poly.pdbx_seq_one_letter_code
_entity_poly.pdbx_strand_id
1 'polypeptide(L)'
;MARKFTQELKDRAVRLTFEHQRIHECSRWVAAQAIAVKLGMSPHSILDWMKKDAASAKAGQGSAIDYEAENARLRAENLELRRVNELLKEASAFSRPNSTPEPRNDRVHRCVS
;
A
#
# COMPACT_ATOMS: atom_id res chain seq x y z
N MET A 1 30.04 -1.27 -10.68
CA MET A 1 29.04 -1.07 -9.62
C MET A 1 28.19 0.14 -9.96
N ALA A 2 26.89 -0.02 -10.23
CA ALA A 2 26.01 1.12 -10.46
C ALA A 2 25.90 1.92 -9.15
N ARG A 3 26.25 3.22 -9.16
CA ARG A 3 25.99 4.09 -8.01
C ARG A 3 24.48 4.17 -7.82
N LYS A 4 23.96 3.46 -6.82
CA LYS A 4 22.55 3.49 -6.47
C LYS A 4 22.26 4.86 -5.86
N PHE A 5 21.74 5.78 -6.67
CA PHE A 5 21.18 7.03 -6.15
C PHE A 5 19.90 6.69 -5.37
N THR A 6 19.83 7.12 -4.11
CA THR A 6 18.65 6.95 -3.27
C THR A 6 17.47 7.72 -3.88
N GLN A 7 16.24 7.23 -3.68
CA GLN A 7 15.06 7.90 -4.22
C GLN A 7 14.92 9.32 -3.67
N GLU A 8 15.22 9.50 -2.39
CA GLU A 8 15.24 10.81 -1.72
C GLU A 8 16.15 11.82 -2.42
N LEU A 9 17.33 11.39 -2.90
CA LEU A 9 18.25 12.29 -3.61
C LEU A 9 17.69 12.70 -4.97
N LYS A 10 17.00 11.77 -5.67
CA LYS A 10 16.36 12.06 -6.95
C LYS A 10 15.24 13.07 -6.78
N ASP A 11 14.34 12.82 -5.83
CA ASP A 11 13.19 13.68 -5.56
C ASP A 11 13.66 15.08 -5.12
N ARG A 12 14.69 15.13 -4.26
CA ARG A 12 15.33 16.39 -3.86
C ARG A 12 15.92 17.13 -5.05
N ALA A 13 16.64 16.46 -5.94
CA ALA A 13 17.25 17.09 -7.11
C ALA A 13 16.20 17.67 -8.06
N VAL A 14 15.11 16.92 -8.31
CA VAL A 14 13.97 17.36 -9.13
C VAL A 14 13.31 18.60 -8.50
N ARG A 15 12.99 18.55 -7.20
CA ARG A 15 12.37 19.67 -6.48
C ARG A 15 13.24 20.94 -6.50
N LEU A 16 14.53 20.80 -6.21
CA LEU A 16 15.47 21.93 -6.23
C LEU A 16 15.60 22.55 -7.63
N THR A 17 15.51 21.73 -8.68
CA THR A 17 15.59 22.21 -10.05
C THR A 17 14.36 23.03 -10.43
N PHE A 18 13.16 22.59 -10.03
CA PHE A 18 11.94 23.38 -10.22
C PHE A 18 11.96 24.69 -9.43
N GLU A 19 12.42 24.66 -8.18
CA GLU A 19 12.52 25.86 -7.36
C GLU A 19 13.51 26.87 -7.98
N HIS A 20 14.68 26.39 -8.40
CA HIS A 20 15.68 27.23 -9.06
C HIS A 20 15.19 27.78 -10.41
N GLN A 21 14.43 26.98 -11.16
CA GLN A 21 13.78 27.42 -12.40
C GLN A 21 12.81 28.58 -12.11
N ARG A 22 12.03 28.50 -11.02
CA ARG A 22 11.05 29.50 -10.63
C ARG A 22 11.69 30.78 -10.08
N ILE A 23 12.69 30.65 -9.20
CA ILE A 23 13.36 31.81 -8.56
C ILE A 23 14.12 32.65 -9.58
N HIS A 24 14.86 31.99 -10.49
CA HIS A 24 15.74 32.68 -11.43
C HIS A 24 15.11 32.89 -12.82
N GLU A 25 13.85 32.50 -13.00
CA GLU A 25 13.11 32.53 -14.27
C GLU A 25 13.94 32.03 -15.46
N CYS A 26 14.75 31.01 -15.21
CA CYS A 26 15.75 30.52 -16.15
C CYS A 26 15.28 29.27 -16.89
N SER A 27 15.97 28.93 -17.99
CA SER A 27 15.71 27.68 -18.69
C SER A 27 15.93 26.48 -17.76
N ARG A 28 15.11 25.44 -17.93
CA ARG A 28 15.23 24.17 -17.20
C ARG A 28 16.63 23.57 -17.28
N TRP A 29 17.31 23.73 -18.42
CA TRP A 29 18.69 23.29 -18.58
C TRP A 29 19.66 24.02 -17.65
N VAL A 30 19.52 25.35 -17.56
CA VAL A 30 20.36 26.21 -16.70
C VAL A 30 20.14 25.89 -15.23
N ALA A 31 18.87 25.71 -14.83
CA ALA A 31 18.53 25.28 -13.48
C ALA A 31 19.12 23.90 -13.15
N ALA A 32 19.00 22.92 -14.05
CA ALA A 32 19.55 21.59 -13.87
C ALA A 32 21.09 21.61 -13.77
N GLN A 33 21.77 22.45 -14.56
CA GLN A 33 23.22 22.62 -14.48
C GLN A 33 23.66 23.20 -13.13
N ALA A 34 22.97 24.23 -12.64
CA ALA A 34 23.28 24.83 -11.34
C ALA A 34 23.09 23.83 -10.19
N ILE A 35 22.03 23.03 -10.22
CA ILE A 35 21.76 22.02 -9.17
C ILE A 35 22.70 20.81 -9.31
N ALA A 36 23.05 20.41 -10.53
CA ALA A 36 24.02 19.35 -10.80
C ALA A 36 25.39 19.64 -10.18
N VAL A 37 25.87 20.88 -10.30
CA VAL A 37 27.13 21.32 -9.67
C VAL A 37 27.03 21.24 -8.14
N LYS A 38 25.90 21.67 -7.54
CA LYS A 38 25.69 21.62 -6.08
C LYS A 38 25.63 20.19 -5.54
N LEU A 39 25.09 19.25 -6.30
CA LEU A 39 24.93 17.85 -5.90
C LEU A 39 26.06 16.93 -6.40
N GLY A 40 27.03 17.45 -7.15
CA GLY A 40 28.13 16.67 -7.72
C GLY A 40 27.67 15.58 -8.69
N MET A 41 26.61 15.84 -9.46
CA MET A 41 25.99 14.87 -10.37
C MET A 41 25.85 15.42 -11.79
N SER A 42 25.43 14.58 -12.75
CA SER A 42 25.23 15.02 -14.13
C SER A 42 23.89 15.74 -14.31
N PRO A 43 23.84 16.90 -15.00
CA PRO A 43 22.59 17.60 -15.29
C PRO A 43 21.64 16.75 -16.16
N HIS A 44 22.19 15.90 -17.02
CA HIS A 44 21.39 14.95 -17.81
C HIS A 44 20.62 13.97 -16.93
N SER A 45 21.20 13.50 -15.82
CA SER A 45 20.53 12.59 -14.89
C SER A 45 19.35 13.26 -14.19
N ILE A 46 19.49 14.53 -13.80
CA ILE A 46 18.41 15.32 -13.20
C ILE A 46 17.25 15.47 -14.21
N LEU A 47 17.56 15.78 -15.47
CA LEU A 47 16.54 15.94 -16.51
C LEU A 47 15.82 14.63 -16.83
N ASP A 48 16.54 13.50 -16.82
CA ASP A 48 15.93 12.17 -16.97
C ASP A 48 14.95 11.89 -15.82
N TRP A 49 15.31 12.25 -14.59
CA TRP A 49 14.41 12.10 -13.44
C TRP A 49 13.20 13.04 -13.52
N MET A 50 13.36 14.29 -13.97
CA MET A 50 12.23 15.20 -14.20
C MET A 50 11.27 14.67 -15.27
N LYS A 51 11.78 14.04 -16.34
CA LYS A 51 10.95 13.40 -17.37
C LYS A 51 10.17 12.22 -16.80
N LYS A 52 10.82 11.38 -15.99
CA LYS A 52 10.19 10.24 -15.31
C LYS A 52 9.12 10.69 -14.32
N ASP A 53 9.40 11.72 -13.54
CA ASP A 53 8.45 12.31 -12.60
C ASP A 53 7.20 12.85 -13.32
N ALA A 54 7.38 13.58 -14.43
CA ALA A 54 6.27 14.03 -15.26
C ALA A 54 5.47 12.89 -15.91
N ALA A 55 6.14 11.78 -16.28
CA ALA A 55 5.48 10.58 -16.79
C ALA A 55 4.70 9.85 -15.69
N SER A 56 5.26 9.73 -14.49
CA SER A 56 4.59 9.15 -13.31
C SER A 56 3.37 9.97 -12.89
N ALA A 57 3.45 11.30 -12.92
CA ALA A 57 2.32 12.17 -12.65
C ALA A 57 1.18 11.96 -13.67
N LYS A 58 1.51 11.76 -14.95
CA LYS A 58 0.54 11.43 -16.00
C LYS A 58 -0.02 10.01 -15.88
N ALA A 59 0.80 9.04 -15.49
CA ALA A 59 0.37 7.66 -15.27
C ALA A 59 -0.60 7.55 -14.09
N GLY A 60 -0.41 8.34 -13.03
CA GLY A 60 -1.36 8.41 -11.91
C GLY A 60 -2.75 8.90 -12.31
N GLN A 61 -2.85 9.78 -13.31
CA GLN A 61 -4.15 10.23 -13.85
C GLN A 61 -4.84 9.15 -14.70
N GLY A 62 -4.10 8.25 -15.36
CA GLY A 62 -4.66 7.09 -16.06
C GLY A 62 -4.99 5.91 -15.14
N SER A 63 -4.32 5.79 -13.99
CA SER A 63 -4.52 4.71 -13.01
C SER A 63 -5.70 4.95 -12.06
N ALA A 64 -6.19 6.18 -11.93
CA ALA A 64 -7.36 6.48 -11.09
C ALA A 64 -8.62 5.72 -11.55
N ILE A 65 -8.76 5.49 -12.86
CA ILE A 65 -9.86 4.70 -13.45
C ILE A 65 -9.77 3.22 -13.04
N ASP A 66 -8.55 2.70 -12.84
CA ASP A 66 -8.31 1.29 -12.49
C ASP A 66 -8.50 1.03 -10.99
N TYR A 67 -8.11 1.98 -10.12
CA TYR A 67 -8.32 1.86 -8.67
C TYR A 67 -9.80 1.92 -8.27
N GLU A 68 -10.63 2.73 -8.92
CA GLU A 68 -12.07 2.77 -8.64
C GLU A 68 -12.77 1.49 -9.09
N ALA A 69 -12.40 0.95 -10.26
CA ALA A 69 -12.91 -0.31 -10.77
C ALA A 69 -12.53 -1.49 -9.86
N GLU A 70 -11.28 -1.54 -9.41
CA GLU A 70 -10.81 -2.57 -8.48
C GLU A 70 -11.47 -2.42 -7.09
N ASN A 71 -11.69 -1.20 -6.60
CA ASN A 71 -12.41 -0.97 -5.34
C ASN A 71 -13.88 -1.41 -5.42
N ALA A 72 -14.55 -1.16 -6.54
CA ALA A 72 -15.91 -1.65 -6.79
C ALA A 72 -15.96 -3.18 -6.82
N ARG A 73 -15.00 -3.82 -7.49
CA ARG A 73 -14.87 -5.29 -7.53
C ARG A 73 -14.62 -5.88 -6.14
N LEU A 74 -13.68 -5.33 -5.38
CA LEU A 74 -13.36 -5.78 -4.02
C LEU A 74 -14.52 -5.57 -3.04
N ARG A 75 -15.34 -4.53 -3.24
CA ARG A 75 -16.57 -4.30 -2.45
C ARG A 75 -17.66 -5.33 -2.76
N ALA A 76 -17.84 -5.70 -4.04
CA ALA A 76 -18.77 -6.75 -4.44
C ALA A 76 -18.36 -8.11 -3.86
N GLU A 77 -17.06 -8.44 -3.92
CA GLU A 77 -16.52 -9.67 -3.34
C GLU A 77 -16.68 -9.72 -1.81
N ASN A 78 -16.48 -8.59 -1.11
CA ASN A 78 -16.71 -8.50 0.33
C ASN A 78 -18.19 -8.72 0.72
N LEU A 79 -19.13 -8.23 -0.09
CA LEU A 79 -20.55 -8.40 0.15
C LEU A 79 -20.96 -9.86 0.03
N GLU A 80 -20.48 -10.55 -1.01
CA GLU A 80 -20.76 -11.97 -1.21
C GLU A 80 -20.12 -12.84 -0.11
N LEU A 81 -18.86 -12.55 0.27
CA LEU A 81 -18.20 -13.25 1.37
C LEU A 81 -18.92 -13.06 2.71
N ARG A 82 -19.49 -11.88 2.98
CA ARG A 82 -20.29 -11.64 4.19
C ARG A 82 -21.60 -12.42 4.17
N ARG A 83 -22.28 -12.46 3.03
CA ARG A 83 -23.52 -13.22 2.84
C ARG A 83 -23.32 -14.72 3.04
N VAL A 84 -22.24 -15.28 2.49
CA VAL A 84 -21.87 -16.69 2.66
C VAL A 84 -21.48 -16.98 4.12
N ASN A 85 -20.72 -16.10 4.77
CA ASN A 85 -20.36 -16.26 6.18
C ASN A 85 -21.59 -16.24 7.10
N GLU A 86 -22.59 -15.41 6.80
CA GLU A 86 -23.83 -15.35 7.56
C GLU A 86 -24.59 -16.68 7.47
N LEU A 87 -24.74 -17.23 6.26
CA LEU A 87 -25.38 -18.53 6.05
C LEU A 87 -24.61 -19.69 6.73
N LEU A 88 -23.28 -19.69 6.65
CA LEU A 88 -22.45 -20.71 7.31
C LEU A 88 -22.52 -20.60 8.84
N LYS A 89 -22.59 -19.37 9.37
CA LYS A 89 -22.75 -19.13 10.80
C LYS A 89 -24.12 -19.61 11.28
N GLU A 90 -25.18 -19.34 10.53
CA GLU A 90 -26.53 -19.88 10.79
C GLU A 90 -26.56 -21.41 10.77
N ALA A 91 -25.90 -22.04 9.78
CA ALA A 91 -25.78 -23.49 9.71
C ALA A 91 -24.97 -24.07 10.89
N SER A 92 -23.90 -23.38 11.32
CA SER A 92 -23.09 -23.81 12.47
C SER A 92 -23.83 -23.68 13.81
N ALA A 93 -24.74 -22.71 13.94
CA ALA A 93 -25.60 -22.56 15.12
C ALA A 93 -26.62 -23.72 15.25
N PHE A 94 -26.91 -24.41 14.14
CA PHE A 94 -27.76 -25.60 14.13
C PHE A 94 -26.99 -26.90 14.48
N SER A 95 -25.66 -26.87 14.53
CA SER A 95 -24.87 -28.01 15.03
C SER A 95 -24.95 -28.09 16.55
N ARG A 96 -25.64 -29.13 17.04
CA ARG A 96 -25.75 -29.45 18.47
C ARG A 96 -24.35 -29.72 19.05
N PRO A 97 -23.97 -29.14 20.20
CA PRO A 97 -22.82 -29.62 20.95
C PRO A 97 -23.03 -31.11 21.23
N ASN A 98 -22.07 -31.94 20.83
CA ASN A 98 -22.08 -33.36 21.15
C ASN A 98 -22.21 -33.52 22.67
N SER A 99 -23.38 -33.93 23.14
CA SER A 99 -23.66 -34.17 24.54
C SER A 99 -22.89 -35.42 24.97
N THR A 100 -21.65 -35.21 25.40
CA THR A 100 -20.90 -36.22 26.15
C THR A 100 -21.18 -35.91 27.62
N PRO A 101 -22.10 -36.63 28.30
CA PRO A 101 -22.30 -36.40 29.72
C PRO A 101 -21.02 -36.83 30.45
N GLU A 102 -20.33 -35.85 31.04
CA GLU A 102 -19.31 -36.07 32.07
C GLU A 102 -19.94 -36.92 33.18
N PRO A 103 -19.38 -38.10 33.52
CA PRO A 103 -19.93 -38.91 34.58
C PRO A 103 -19.69 -38.18 35.91
N ARG A 104 -20.79 -37.77 36.56
CA ARG A 104 -20.77 -37.30 37.95
C ARG A 104 -20.10 -38.35 38.82
N ASN A 105 -18.96 -38.00 39.39
CA ASN A 105 -18.30 -38.78 40.44
C ASN A 105 -19.03 -38.54 41.77
N ASP A 106 -20.23 -39.13 41.91
CA ASP A 106 -20.95 -39.17 43.17
C ASP A 106 -20.26 -40.18 44.09
N ARG A 107 -19.38 -39.66 44.95
CA ARG A 107 -18.64 -40.40 45.97
C ARG A 107 -19.61 -40.88 47.05
N VAL A 108 -20.16 -42.08 46.87
CA VAL A 108 -20.99 -42.75 47.89
C VAL A 108 -20.11 -43.11 49.08
N HIS A 109 -20.14 -42.29 50.14
CA HIS A 109 -19.65 -42.69 51.45
C HIS A 109 -20.61 -43.74 52.03
N ARG A 110 -20.28 -45.01 51.77
CA ARG A 110 -20.91 -46.17 52.40
C ARG A 110 -20.52 -46.18 53.87
N CYS A 111 -21.45 -45.80 54.76
CA CYS A 111 -21.38 -46.17 56.17
C CYS A 111 -21.35 -47.71 56.25
N VAL A 112 -20.31 -48.25 56.85
CA VAL A 112 -20.23 -49.66 57.26
C VAL A 112 -20.29 -49.68 58.78
N SER A 113 -21.28 -50.44 59.27
CA SER A 113 -21.47 -51.12 60.56
C SER A 113 -20.78 -50.62 61.82
#